data_AF-A0A838DUK5-F1
#
_entry.id   AF-A0A838DUK5-F1
#
_cell.length_a   1.000
_cell.length_b   1.000
_cell.length_c   1.000
_cell.angle_alpha   90.00
_cell.angle_beta   90.00
_cell.angle_gamma   90.00
#
_symmetry.space_group_name_H-M   'P 1'
#
loop_
_entity.id
_entity.type
_entity.pdbx_description
1 polymer ?
#
loop_
_entity_poly.entity_id
_entity_poly.type
_entity_poly.pdbx_seq_one_letter_code
_entity_poly.pdbx_strand_id
1 'polypeptide(L)' 'VKPMFISLGHRISLETSIHYVLECSKGYRLPEPTRQADKLSKNNAYREPEDVQQDALWQ' A
#
# COMPACT_ATOMS: atom_id res chain seq x y z
N VAL A 1 1.20 22.28 4.93
CA VAL A 1 1.29 20.83 5.24
C VAL A 1 2.70 20.49 5.70
N LYS A 2 2.88 19.55 6.65
CA LYS A 2 4.23 19.08 7.02
C LYS A 2 4.82 18.25 5.87
N PRO A 3 6.13 18.36 5.56
CA PRO A 3 6.75 17.54 4.52
C PRO A 3 6.74 16.04 4.89
N MET A 4 7.01 15.18 3.91
CA MET A 4 7.16 13.72 4.08
C MET A 4 8.59 13.33 3.70
N PHE A 5 9.14 12.33 4.39
CA PHE A 5 10.38 11.69 4.02
C PHE A 5 10.11 10.56 3.04
N ILE A 6 10.80 10.58 1.90
CA ILE A 6 10.69 9.55 0.86
C ILE A 6 12.04 8.84 0.79
N SER A 7 12.03 7.52 0.92
CA SER A 7 13.18 6.65 0.70
C SER A 7 12.96 5.78 -0.54
N LEU A 8 14.05 5.38 -1.19
CA LEU A 8 13.98 4.39 -2.26
C LEU A 8 13.63 2.99 -1.71
N GLY A 9 12.98 2.19 -2.55
CA GLY A 9 12.73 0.76 -2.31
C GLY A 9 13.71 -0.14 -3.05
N HIS A 10 13.32 -1.40 -3.29
CA HIS A 10 14.11 -2.34 -4.09
C HIS A 10 13.97 -2.05 -5.59
N ARG A 11 15.09 -2.05 -6.33
CA ARG A 11 15.17 -1.88 -7.80
C ARG A 11 14.58 -0.56 -8.34
N ILE A 12 14.60 0.50 -7.55
CA ILE A 12 14.17 1.84 -7.96
C ILE A 12 15.17 2.88 -7.46
N SER A 13 15.43 3.91 -8.27
CA SER A 13 16.26 5.04 -7.84
C SER A 13 15.47 5.99 -6.93
N LEU A 14 16.17 6.86 -6.20
CA LEU A 14 15.52 7.89 -5.39
C LEU A 14 14.68 8.85 -6.25
N GLU A 15 15.21 9.27 -7.41
CA GLU A 15 14.54 10.18 -8.34
C GLU A 15 13.21 9.58 -8.84
N THR A 16 13.24 8.32 -9.29
CA THR A 16 12.04 7.63 -9.76
C THR A 16 11.03 7.43 -8.62
N SER A 17 11.50 7.18 -7.40
CA SER A 17 10.62 7.06 -6.22
C SER A 17 9.90 8.37 -5.92
N ILE A 18 10.61 9.50 -5.97
CA ILE A 18 10.02 10.84 -5.76
C ILE A 18 9.00 11.14 -6.84
N HIS A 19 9.32 10.88 -8.11
CA HIS A 19 8.41 11.08 -9.24
C HIS A 19 7.07 10.36 -9.02
N TYR A 20 7.08 9.05 -8.74
CA TYR A 20 5.85 8.31 -8.50
C TYR A 20 5.06 8.80 -7.30
N VAL A 21 5.73 9.16 -6.20
CA VAL A 21 5.04 9.68 -5.01
C VAL A 21 4.34 11.01 -5.33
N LEU A 22 4.99 11.93 -6.06
CA LEU A 22 4.40 13.22 -6.42
C LEU A 22 3.22 13.07 -7.38
N GLU A 23 3.33 12.21 -8.39
CA GLU A 23 2.23 11.91 -9.33
C GLU A 23 1.00 11.33 -8.63
N CYS A 24 1.22 10.53 -7.57
CA CYS A 24 0.17 9.98 -6.74
C CYS A 24 -0.35 10.94 -5.65
N SER A 25 0.31 12.09 -5.43
CA SER A 25 -0.01 13.04 -4.36
C SER A 25 -0.87 14.21 -4.85
N LYS A 26 -2.05 13.90 -5.40
CA LYS A 26 -2.98 14.87 -6.00
C LYS A 26 -3.74 15.70 -4.96
N GLY A 27 -3.09 16.74 -4.42
CA GLY A 27 -3.70 17.71 -3.50
C GLY A 27 -3.74 17.29 -2.02
N TYR A 28 -3.12 16.15 -1.68
CA TYR A 28 -3.02 15.64 -0.31
C TYR A 28 -1.56 15.41 0.08
N ARG A 29 -1.30 15.37 1.40
CA ARG A 29 0.03 15.04 1.92
C ARG A 29 0.39 13.56 1.73
N LEU A 30 -0.56 12.64 1.92
CA LEU A 30 -0.33 11.21 1.71
C LEU A 30 -0.68 10.88 0.26
N PRO A 31 0.16 10.09 -0.45
CA PRO A 31 -0.16 9.65 -1.80
C PRO A 31 -1.43 8.79 -1.77
N GLU A 32 -2.18 8.86 -2.86
CA GLU A 32 -3.44 8.15 -3.06
C GLU A 32 -3.41 6.67 -2.58
N PRO A 33 -2.42 5.82 -2.98
CA PRO A 33 -2.40 4.42 -2.59
C PRO A 33 -2.27 4.21 -1.07
N THR A 34 -1.40 4.98 -0.39
CA THR A 34 -1.25 4.87 1.07
C THR A 34 -2.51 5.33 1.79
N ARG A 35 -3.18 6.37 1.26
CA ARG A 35 -4.44 6.87 1.83
C ARG A 35 -5.57 5.85 1.70
N GLN A 36 -5.65 5.14 0.58
CA GLN A 36 -6.61 4.05 0.41
C GLN A 36 -6.28 2.86 1.31
N ALA A 37 -5.00 2.47 1.41
CA ALA A 37 -4.58 1.39 2.30
C ALA A 37 -4.95 1.67 3.77
N ASP A 38 -4.69 2.89 4.27
CA ASP A 38 -5.09 3.30 5.62
C ASP A 38 -6.62 3.28 5.82
N LYS A 39 -7.39 3.71 4.81
CA LYS A 39 -8.85 3.64 4.86
C LYS A 39 -9.35 2.18 4.91
N LEU A 40 -8.76 1.29 4.10
CA LEU A 40 -9.13 -0.12 4.07
C LEU A 40 -8.77 -0.84 5.39
N SER A 41 -7.59 -0.57 5.96
CA SER A 41 -7.19 -1.22 7.22
C SER A 41 -8.09 -0.85 8.39
N LYS A 42 -8.64 0.38 8.38
CA LYS A 42 -9.60 0.85 9.40
C LYS A 42 -11.00 0.29 9.20
N ASN A 43 -11.40 0.12 7.94
CA ASN A 43 -12.69 -0.43 7.57
C ASN A 43 -12.69 -1.97 7.62
N ASN A 44 -12.08 -2.58 8.64
CA ASN A 44 -11.74 -4.02 8.74
C ASN A 44 -12.95 -4.96 8.61
N ALA A 45 -13.44 -5.09 7.37
CA ALA A 45 -14.43 -6.05 6.92
C ALA A 45 -13.77 -7.29 6.29
N TYR A 46 -12.43 -7.30 6.22
CA TYR A 46 -11.69 -8.50 5.85
C TYR A 46 -11.93 -9.55 6.94
N ARG A 47 -12.52 -10.66 6.51
CA ARG A 47 -12.66 -11.87 7.31
C ARG A 47 -11.70 -12.86 6.69
N GLU A 48 -10.95 -13.59 7.50
CA GLU A 48 -10.25 -14.77 6.99
C GLU A 48 -11.30 -15.64 6.28
N PRO A 49 -11.08 -16.03 5.02
CA PRO A 49 -11.95 -17.01 4.41
C PRO A 49 -11.90 -18.25 5.31
N GLU A 50 -13.06 -18.70 5.80
CA GLU A 50 -13.17 -19.94 6.58
C GLU A 50 -12.40 -21.02 5.84
N ASP A 51 -11.48 -21.70 6.55
CA ASP A 51 -10.50 -22.63 6.01
C ASP A 51 -11.13 -23.46 4.89
N VAL A 52 -10.72 -23.20 3.63
CA VAL A 52 -11.04 -24.11 2.53
C VAL A 52 -10.30 -25.39 2.89
N GLN A 53 -11.07 -26.37 3.36
CA GLN A 53 -10.62 -27.64 3.89
C GLN A 53 -9.34 -28.12 3.19
N GLN A 54 -8.21 -28.02 3.90
CA GLN A 54 -6.84 -28.29 3.43
C GLN A 54 -6.59 -29.77 3.11
N ASP A 55 -7.61 -30.52 2.67
CA ASP A 55 -7.51 -31.99 2.53
C ASP A 55 -6.96 -32.48 1.19
N ALA A 56 -6.64 -31.59 0.24
CA ALA A 56 -6.35 -32.03 -1.14
C ALA A 56 -5.10 -31.43 -1.81
N LEU A 57 -4.15 -30.84 -1.08
CA LEU A 57 -2.98 -30.18 -1.70
C LEU A 57 -1.61 -30.78 -1.35
N TRP A 58 -1.57 -31.87 -0.57
CA TRP A 58 -0.33 -32.60 -0.30
C TRP A 58 -0.44 -34.13 -0.54
N GLN A 59 -1.38 -34.56 -1.40
CA GLN A 59 -1.44 -35.93 -1.91
C GLN A 59 -0.87 -36.00 -3.33
#